data_AF-A0A948V531-F1
#
_entry.id   AF-A0A948V531-F1
#
_cell.length_a   1.000
_cell.length_b   1.000
_cell.length_c   1.000
_cell.angle_alpha   90.00
_cell.angle_beta   90.00
_cell.angle_gamma   90.00
#
_symmetry.space_group_name_H-M   'P 1'
#
loop_
_entity.id
_entity.type
_entity.pdbx_description
1 polymer ?
#
loop_
_entity_poly.entity_id
_entity_poly.type
_entity_poly.pdbx_seq_one_letter_code
_entity_poly.pdbx_strand_id
1 'polypeptide(L)' 'MRTTLILEPEIEKLVSSLASQKRLSRFVNQCIKEHLEREAKERVKKGLASAYRRANKEGSFLTDDFEPVDRQGWPEW' A
#
# COMPACT_ATOMS: atom_id res chain seq x y z
N MET A 1 17.42 -15.96 -14.63
CA MET A 1 18.25 -16.44 -13.51
C MET A 1 17.66 -17.74 -12.99
N ARG A 2 18.48 -18.75 -12.67
CA ARG A 2 18.00 -19.99 -12.04
C ARG A 2 18.30 -19.89 -10.55
N THR A 3 17.28 -20.08 -9.73
CA THR A 3 17.38 -19.97 -8.27
C THR A 3 16.87 -21.25 -7.66
N THR A 4 17.62 -21.81 -6.72
CA THR A 4 17.17 -22.94 -5.89
C THR A 4 16.46 -22.39 -4.67
N LEU A 5 15.25 -22.86 -4.43
CA LEU A 5 14.41 -22.45 -3.30
C LEU A 5 14.12 -23.68 -2.45
N ILE A 6 14.25 -23.53 -1.14
CA ILE A 6 13.88 -24.56 -0.17
C ILE A 6 12.54 -24.14 0.42
N LEU A 7 11.53 -24.99 0.29
CA LEU A 7 10.20 -24.78 0.85
C LEU A 7 10.02 -25.66 2.09
N GLU A 8 9.26 -25.18 3.06
CA GLU A 8 8.84 -26.01 4.18
C GLU A 8 7.89 -27.12 3.70
N PRO A 9 7.87 -28.29 4.36
CA PRO A 9 7.07 -29.45 3.92
C PRO A 9 5.57 -29.15 3.78
N GLU A 10 5.05 -28.27 4.64
CA GLU A 10 3.64 -27.85 4.61
C GLU A 10 3.33 -27.01 3.35
N ILE A 11 4.24 -26.09 3.02
CA ILE A 11 4.13 -25.24 1.85
C ILE A 11 4.31 -26.06 0.58
N GLU A 12 5.21 -27.05 0.58
CA GLU A 12 5.38 -27.96 -0.56
C GLU A 12 4.09 -28.73 -0.86
N LYS A 13 3.38 -29.25 0.15
CA LYS A 13 2.07 -29.91 -0.02
C LYS A 13 1.00 -28.96 -0.57
N LEU A 14 0.97 -27.73 -0.08
CA LEU A 14 0.03 -26.72 -0.58
C LEU A 14 0.35 -26.35 -2.03
N VAL A 15 1.61 -26.09 -2.35
CA VAL A 15 2.04 -25.74 -3.71
C VAL A 15 1.79 -26.89 -4.67
N SER A 16 2.11 -28.13 -4.29
CA SER A 16 1.90 -29.32 -5.14
C SER A 16 0.41 -29.59 -5.42
N SER A 17 -0.47 -29.42 -4.42
CA SER A 17 -1.92 -29.56 -4.62
C SER A 17 -2.48 -28.46 -5.55
N LEU A 18 -2.05 -27.21 -5.38
CA LEU A 18 -2.52 -26.05 -6.14
C LEU A 18 -1.89 -25.96 -7.55
N ALA A 19 -0.66 -26.43 -7.71
CA ALA A 19 0.09 -26.36 -8.97
C ALA A 19 -0.16 -27.56 -9.88
N SER A 20 -1.09 -28.47 -9.56
CA SER A 20 -1.39 -29.67 -10.35
C SER A 20 -1.65 -29.41 -11.86
N GLN A 21 -2.07 -28.19 -12.24
CA GLN A 21 -2.23 -27.76 -13.65
C GLN A 21 -1.18 -26.75 -14.17
N LYS A 22 -0.31 -26.21 -13.32
CA LYS A 22 0.65 -25.13 -13.70
C LYS A 22 2.08 -25.52 -13.31
N ARG A 23 3.06 -25.20 -14.15
CA ARG A 23 4.50 -25.38 -13.79
C ARG A 23 4.79 -24.68 -12.45
N LEU A 24 5.34 -25.40 -11.48
CA LEU A 24 5.61 -24.92 -10.11
C LEU A 24 6.36 -23.58 -10.08
N SER A 25 7.35 -23.40 -10.96
CA SER A 25 8.05 -22.12 -11.11
C SER A 25 7.12 -20.95 -11.48
N ARG A 26 6.13 -21.17 -12.35
CA ARG A 26 5.16 -20.13 -12.72
C ARG A 26 4.26 -19.78 -11.54
N PHE A 27 3.84 -20.78 -10.76
CA PHE A 27 3.04 -20.58 -9.56
C PHE A 27 3.81 -19.75 -8.53
N VAL A 28 5.03 -20.16 -8.18
CA VAL A 28 5.88 -19.45 -7.21
C VAL A 28 6.17 -18.02 -7.66
N ASN A 29 6.52 -17.80 -8.93
CA ASN A 29 6.77 -16.46 -9.47
C ASN A 29 5.53 -15.56 -9.38
N GLN A 30 4.34 -16.10 -9.64
CA GLN A 30 3.10 -15.35 -9.55
C GLN A 30 2.80 -14.96 -8.10
N CYS A 31 2.94 -15.89 -7.15
CA CYS A 31 2.73 -15.60 -5.73
C CYS A 31 3.71 -14.53 -5.19
N ILE A 32 4.99 -14.61 -5.59
CA ILE A 32 5.99 -13.59 -5.21
C ILE A 32 5.60 -12.22 -5.77
N LYS A 33 5.22 -12.16 -7.05
CA LYS A 33 4.78 -10.91 -7.68
C LYS A 33 3.59 -10.29 -6.95
N GLU A 34 2.55 -11.07 -6.70
CA GLU A 34 1.35 -10.61 -6.00
C GLU A 34 1.65 -10.13 -4.57
N HIS A 35 2.54 -10.83 -3.85
CA HIS A 35 2.97 -10.42 -2.52
C HIS A 35 3.67 -9.05 -2.54
N LEU A 36 4.62 -8.86 -3.46
CA LEU A 36 5.36 -7.60 -3.59
C LEU A 36 4.44 -6.44 -4.01
N GLU A 37 3.52 -6.67 -4.94
CA GLU A 37 2.53 -5.66 -5.36
C GLU A 37 1.63 -5.26 -4.20
N ARG A 38 1.17 -6.22 -3.39
CA ARG A 38 0.37 -5.95 -2.20
C ARG A 38 1.16 -5.15 -1.16
N GLU A 39 2.40 -5.54 -0.88
CA GLU A 39 3.27 -4.79 0.03
C GLU A 39 3.48 -3.35 -0.45
N ALA A 40 3.79 -3.14 -1.73
CA ALA A 40 3.99 -1.81 -2.31
C ALA A 40 2.74 -0.95 -2.14
N LYS A 41 1.56 -1.52 -2.44
CA LYS A 41 0.28 -0.84 -2.27
C LYS A 41 0.01 -0.45 -0.81
N GLU A 42 0.30 -1.35 0.13
CA GLU A 42 0.13 -1.06 1.57
C GLU A 42 1.12 -0.01 2.08
N ARG A 43 2.37 0.00 1.59
CA ARG A 43 3.34 1.07 1.91
C ARG A 43 2.84 2.43 1.42
N VAL A 44 2.34 2.50 0.18
CA VAL A 44 1.78 3.73 -0.39
C VAL A 44 0.57 4.21 0.41
N LYS A 45 -0.37 3.33 0.77
CA LYS A 45 -1.53 3.69 1.61
C LYS A 45 -1.12 4.22 2.98
N LYS A 46 -0.15 3.58 3.64
CA LYS A 46 0.39 4.06 4.93
C LYS A 46 1.04 5.43 4.79
N GLY A 47 1.82 5.64 3.73
CA GLY A 47 2.39 6.94 3.38
C GLY A 47 1.31 8.01 3.19
N LEU A 48 0.28 7.71 2.42
CA LEU A 48 -0.86 8.60 2.18
C LEU A 48 -1.59 8.97 3.47
N ALA A 49 -1.91 7.98 4.31
CA ALA A 49 -2.55 8.23 5.61
C ALA A 49 -1.68 9.11 6.52
N SER A 50 -0.36 8.93 6.51
CA SER A 50 0.56 9.77 7.27
C SER A 50 0.63 11.20 6.73
N ALA A 51 0.60 11.37 5.41
CA ALA A 51 0.57 12.68 4.75
C ALA A 51 -0.73 13.42 5.04
N TYR A 52 -1.89 12.77 4.93
CA TYR A 52 -3.18 13.36 5.30
C TYR A 52 -3.23 13.77 6.77
N ARG A 53 -2.72 12.95 7.70
CA ARG A 53 -2.67 13.33 9.12
C ARG A 53 -1.77 14.54 9.37
N ARG A 54 -0.65 14.67 8.66
CA ARG A 54 0.21 15.87 8.74
C ARG A 54 -0.49 17.08 8.16
N ALA A 55 -1.07 16.95 6.97
CA ALA A 55 -1.84 18.02 6.32
C ALA A 55 -3.06 18.46 7.15
N ASN A 56 -3.73 17.56 7.88
CA ASN A 56 -4.81 17.95 8.79
C ASN A 56 -4.30 18.72 10.01
N LYS A 57 -3.12 18.37 10.54
CA LYS A 57 -2.50 19.09 11.66
C LYS A 57 -2.00 20.47 11.23
N GLU A 58 -1.34 20.54 10.09
CA GLU A 58 -0.86 21.80 9.50
C GLU A 58 -2.03 22.66 9.02
N GLY A 59 -3.03 22.05 8.41
CA GLY A 59 -4.27 22.70 7.99
C GLY A 59 -5.03 23.29 9.16
N SER A 60 -5.22 22.54 10.26
CA SER A 60 -5.88 23.09 11.45
C SER A 60 -5.12 24.27 12.07
N PHE A 61 -3.77 24.27 11.97
CA PHE A 61 -2.93 25.37 12.43
C PHE A 61 -3.08 26.60 11.51
N LEU A 62 -3.13 26.38 10.19
CA LEU A 62 -3.37 27.43 9.20
C LEU A 62 -4.81 27.98 9.30
N THR A 63 -5.81 27.16 9.59
CA THR A 63 -7.19 27.65 9.74
C THR A 63 -7.32 28.60 10.93
N ASP A 64 -6.64 28.32 12.06
CA ASP A 64 -6.62 29.22 13.22
C ASP A 64 -5.91 30.56 12.90
N ASP A 65 -4.80 30.51 12.14
CA ASP A 65 -4.03 31.71 11.79
C ASP A 65 -4.72 32.59 10.72
N PHE A 66 -5.61 32.00 9.89
CA PHE A 66 -6.28 32.71 8.79
C PHE A 66 -7.79 32.92 8.99
N GLU A 67 -8.41 32.35 10.04
CA GLU A 67 -9.82 32.60 10.42
C GLU A 67 -10.19 34.09 10.56
N PRO A 68 -9.30 34.98 11.09
CA PRO A 68 -9.62 36.41 11.17
C PRO A 68 -9.63 37.11 9.81
N VAL A 69 -8.92 36.57 8.81
CA VAL A 69 -8.80 37.15 7.46
C VAL A 69 -9.97 36.70 6.58
N ASP A 70 -10.46 35.47 6.74
CA ASP A 70 -11.59 34.94 5.96
C ASP A 70 -12.94 35.61 6.27
N ARG A 71 -13.07 36.30 7.41
CA ARG A 71 -14.28 37.05 7.79
C ARG A 71 -14.33 38.49 7.29
N GLN A 72 -13.25 39.01 6.69
CA GLN A 72 -13.19 40.38 6.16
C GLN A 72 -12.87 40.36 4.67
N GLY A 73 -13.89 40.27 3.81
CA GLY A 73 -13.69 40.63 2.41
C GLY A 73 -14.44 39.85 1.33
N TRP A 74 -15.41 39.00 1.68
CA TRP A 74 -16.31 38.47 0.65
C TRP A 74 -17.30 39.55 0.24
N PRO A 75 -17.30 40.01 -1.03
CA PRO A 75 -18.30 40.96 -1.47
C PRO A 75 -19.65 40.24 -1.60
N GLU A 76 -20.68 40.80 -0.97
CA GLU A 76 -22.06 40.35 -1.08
C GLU A 76 -22.62 40.78 -2.44
N TRP A 77 -22.42 39.98 -3.48
CA TRP A 77 -23.16 40.10 -4.74
C TRP A 77 -23.51 38.73 -5.32
#